data_AF-A0A0J6SRD2-F1
#
_entry.id   AF-A0A0J6SRD2-F1
#
_cell.length_a   1.000
_cell.length_b   1.000
_cell.length_c   1.000
_cell.angle_alpha   90.00
_cell.angle_beta   90.00
_cell.angle_gamma   90.00
#
_symmetry.space_group_name_H-M   'P 1'
#
loop_
_entity.id
_entity.type
_entity.pdbx_description
1 polymer ?
#
loop_
_entity_poly.entity_id
_entity_poly.type
_entity_poly.pdbx_seq_one_letter_code
_entity_poly.pdbx_strand_id
1 'polypeptide(L)'
;MVEPLRRTVQVAENGRMNLPADMRRGLGLNGAGRVILTQDEDGIRISTVDQALKRIRALAAPFAQGRESVVDEFLAERRAEAAREDGEDSDAGRN
;
A
#
# COMPACT_ATOMS: atom_id res chain seq x y z
N MET A 1 3.60 -13.20 18.57
CA MET A 1 2.20 -13.41 18.14
C MET A 1 1.35 -12.37 18.85
N VAL A 2 0.63 -11.51 18.13
CA VAL A 2 -0.26 -10.51 18.76
C VAL A 2 -1.61 -11.16 18.96
N GLU A 3 -2.13 -11.11 20.18
CA GLU A 3 -3.44 -11.67 20.51
C GLU A 3 -4.55 -10.88 19.79
N PRO A 4 -5.54 -11.55 19.17
CA PRO A 4 -6.57 -10.87 18.40
C PRO A 4 -7.52 -10.10 19.32
N LEU A 5 -7.58 -8.78 19.17
CA LEU A 5 -8.55 -7.93 19.85
C LEU A 5 -9.95 -8.18 19.28
N ARG A 6 -10.87 -8.69 20.11
CA ARG A 6 -12.27 -8.97 19.72
C ARG A 6 -13.24 -8.06 20.45
N ARG A 7 -14.22 -7.52 19.71
CA ARG A 7 -15.31 -6.70 20.25
C ARG A 7 -16.61 -7.06 19.54
N THR A 8 -17.67 -7.22 20.31
CA THR A 8 -19.03 -7.30 19.78
C THR A 8 -19.57 -5.88 19.64
N VAL A 9 -20.13 -5.57 18.49
CA VAL A 9 -20.66 -4.25 18.15
C VAL A 9 -22.05 -4.41 17.59
N GLN A 10 -22.97 -3.58 18.06
CA GLN A 10 -24.32 -3.56 17.54
C GLN A 10 -24.32 -2.87 16.18
N VAL A 11 -25.04 -3.49 15.24
CA VAL A 11 -25.31 -2.92 13.93
C VAL A 11 -26.72 -2.33 13.99
N ALA A 12 -26.84 -1.03 13.75
CA ALA A 12 -28.13 -0.37 13.67
C ALA A 12 -28.90 -0.86 12.43
N GLU A 13 -30.22 -0.65 12.40
CA GLU A 13 -31.07 -1.08 11.27
C GLU A 13 -30.62 -0.52 9.91
N ASN A 14 -29.99 0.67 9.91
CA ASN A 14 -29.42 1.30 8.71
C ASN A 14 -28.02 0.78 8.34
N GLY A 15 -27.54 -0.30 8.97
CA GLY A 15 -26.24 -0.92 8.73
C GLY A 15 -25.05 -0.18 9.36
N ARG A 16 -25.27 0.92 10.09
CA ARG A 16 -24.18 1.65 10.75
C ARG A 16 -23.74 0.93 12.01
N MET A 17 -22.43 0.83 12.20
CA MET A 17 -21.82 0.31 13.41
C MET A 17 -20.72 1.27 13.90
N ASN A 18 -20.57 1.35 15.22
CA ASN A 18 -19.52 2.15 15.82
C ASN A 18 -18.27 1.32 15.98
N LEU A 19 -17.17 1.74 15.36
CA LEU A 19 -15.86 1.12 15.53
C LEU A 19 -15.29 1.51 16.92
N PRO A 20 -15.03 0.56 17.84
CA PRO A 20 -14.53 0.85 19.18
C PRO A 20 -13.22 1.62 19.19
N ALA A 21 -13.00 2.45 20.21
CA ALA A 21 -11.88 3.41 20.26
C ALA A 21 -10.50 2.73 20.34
N ASP A 22 -10.40 1.57 20.96
CA ASP A 22 -9.20 0.72 20.98
C ASP A 22 -8.84 0.22 19.58
N MET A 23 -9.83 -0.28 18.84
CA MET A 23 -9.65 -0.71 17.44
C MET A 23 -9.30 0.46 16.51
N ARG A 24 -9.93 1.63 16.68
CA ARG A 24 -9.59 2.84 15.91
C ARG A 24 -8.11 3.22 16.09
N ARG A 25 -7.62 3.23 17.34
CA ARG A 25 -6.21 3.53 17.65
C ARG A 25 -5.27 2.50 17.04
N GLY A 26 -5.63 1.21 17.08
CA GLY A 26 -4.86 0.15 16.44
C GLY A 26 -4.74 0.29 14.92
N LEU A 27 -5.74 0.91 14.27
CA LEU A 27 -5.73 1.25 12.85
C LEU A 27 -5.10 2.62 12.55
N GLY A 28 -4.64 3.37 13.56
CA GLY A 28 -4.12 4.73 13.38
C GLY A 28 -5.19 5.77 13.03
N LEU A 29 -6.46 5.47 13.28
CA LEU A 29 -7.58 6.37 13.02
C LEU A 29 -7.75 7.35 14.20
N ASN A 30 -6.96 8.43 14.17
CA ASN A 30 -6.96 9.47 15.21
C ASN A 30 -7.98 10.60 14.95
N GLY A 31 -8.74 10.54 13.85
CA GLY A 31 -9.72 11.55 13.46
C GLY A 31 -10.63 11.08 12.32
N ALA A 32 -11.18 12.02 11.55
CA ALA A 32 -11.88 11.68 10.31
C ALA A 32 -10.91 11.01 9.34
N GLY A 33 -11.25 9.82 8.86
CA GLY A 33 -10.37 9.01 8.03
C GLY A 33 -11.17 8.03 7.19
N ARG A 34 -10.48 7.33 6.29
CA ARG A 34 -11.07 6.29 5.45
C ARG A 34 -10.46 4.95 5.80
N VAL A 35 -11.29 3.92 5.74
CA VAL A 35 -10.88 2.52 5.87
C VAL A 35 -11.33 1.78 4.62
N ILE A 36 -10.63 0.69 4.33
CA ILE A 36 -10.99 -0.28 3.31
C ILE A 36 -11.70 -1.43 3.99
N LEU A 37 -12.91 -1.75 3.51
CA LEU A 37 -13.63 -2.95 3.84
C LEU A 37 -13.39 -3.96 2.72
N THR A 38 -12.81 -5.10 3.06
CA THR A 38 -12.62 -6.21 2.13
C THR A 38 -13.44 -7.39 2.64
N GLN A 39 -14.32 -7.92 1.80
CA GLN A 39 -15.07 -9.13 2.09
C GLN A 39 -14.42 -10.31 1.38
N ASP A 40 -14.11 -11.35 2.14
CA ASP A 40 -13.62 -12.65 1.66
C ASP A 40 -14.52 -13.77 2.21
N GLU A 41 -14.14 -15.03 2.00
CA GLU A 41 -14.92 -16.21 2.43
C GLU A 41 -15.02 -16.33 3.96
N ASP A 42 -14.04 -15.79 4.70
CA ASP A 42 -13.97 -15.86 6.16
C ASP A 42 -14.71 -14.68 6.83
N GLY A 43 -15.03 -13.63 6.07
CA GLY A 43 -15.83 -12.50 6.53
C GLY A 43 -15.36 -11.14 6.03
N ILE A 44 -15.61 -10.10 6.83
CA ILE A 44 -15.25 -8.72 6.49
C ILE A 44 -14.01 -8.31 7.29
N ARG A 45 -12.96 -7.88 6.57
CA ARG A 45 -11.75 -7.31 7.13
C ARG A 45 -11.75 -5.79 6.95
N ILE A 46 -11.50 -5.08 8.04
CA ILE A 46 -11.27 -3.63 8.04
C ILE A 46 -9.77 -3.39 8.01
N SER A 47 -9.29 -2.56 7.10
CA SER A 47 -7.86 -2.20 7.00
C SER A 47 -7.66 -0.76 6.54
N THR A 48 -6.45 -0.23 6.70
CA THR A 48 -6.04 1.03 6.05
C THR A 48 -5.36 0.76 4.71
N VAL A 49 -5.21 1.81 3.89
CA VAL A 49 -4.48 1.73 2.61
C VAL A 49 -3.06 1.18 2.83
N ASP A 50 -2.35 1.69 3.84
CA ASP A 50 -0.98 1.26 4.16
C ASP A 50 -0.92 -0.20 4.59
N GLN A 51 -1.90 -0.66 5.36
CA GLN A 51 -1.99 -2.07 5.77
C GLN A 51 -2.30 -2.98 4.58
N ALA A 52 -3.21 -2.58 3.70
CA ALA A 52 -3.52 -3.32 2.48
C ALA A 52 -2.27 -3.43 1.58
N LEU A 53 -1.54 -2.33 1.39
CA LEU A 53 -0.30 -2.32 0.62
C LEU A 53 0.79 -3.20 1.24
N LYS A 54 0.98 -3.14 2.56
CA LYS A 54 1.92 -4.03 3.28
C LYS A 54 1.55 -5.50 3.10
N ARG A 55 0.25 -5.83 3.15
CA ARG A 55 -0.23 -7.21 2.93
C ARG A 55 0.02 -7.67 1.51
N ILE A 56 -0.31 -6.85 0.51
CA ILE A 56 -0.05 -7.18 -0.90
C ILE A 56 1.44 -7.40 -1.13
N ARG A 57 2.30 -6.52 -0.60
CA ARG A 57 3.76 -6.68 -0.65
C ARG A 57 4.22 -7.96 0.04
N ALA A 58 3.67 -8.31 1.20
CA ALA A 58 4.00 -9.55 1.92
C ALA A 58 3.55 -10.81 1.17
N LEU A 59 2.38 -10.78 0.52
CA LEU A 59 1.90 -11.88 -0.34
C LEU A 59 2.70 -12.00 -1.63
N ALA A 60 3.18 -10.88 -2.17
CA ALA A 60 4.02 -10.83 -3.37
C ALA A 60 5.50 -11.15 -3.08
N ALA A 61 5.97 -11.00 -1.84
CA ALA A 61 7.37 -11.21 -1.46
C ALA A 61 7.90 -12.62 -1.80
N PRO A 62 7.15 -13.72 -1.60
CA PRO A 62 7.56 -15.06 -2.06
C PRO A 62 7.69 -15.17 -3.59
N PHE A 63 6.90 -14.42 -4.35
CA PHE A 63 6.94 -14.40 -5.82
C PHE A 63 8.02 -13.46 -6.37
N ALA A 64 8.63 -12.63 -5.52
CA ALA A 64 9.75 -11.77 -5.87
C ALA A 64 11.11 -12.48 -5.73
N GLN A 65 11.18 -13.60 -5.00
CA GLN A 65 12.39 -14.42 -4.91
C GLN A 65 12.67 -15.07 -6.27
N GLY A 66 13.72 -14.61 -6.94
CA GLY A 66 14.13 -15.05 -8.28
C GLY A 66 14.00 -13.99 -9.38
N ARG A 67 13.47 -12.79 -9.09
CA ARG A 67 13.49 -11.64 -10.02
C ARG A 67 14.22 -10.46 -9.38
N GLU A 68 15.50 -10.65 -9.08
CA GLU A 68 16.32 -9.64 -8.40
C GLU A 68 16.76 -8.49 -9.32
N SER A 69 16.38 -8.42 -10.60
CA SER A 69 16.94 -7.37 -11.46
C SER A 69 16.05 -6.80 -12.54
N VAL A 70 14.87 -7.32 -12.86
CA VAL A 70 14.14 -6.78 -14.05
C VAL A 70 13.66 -5.34 -13.83
N VAL A 71 13.23 -5.00 -12.62
CA VAL A 71 12.75 -3.64 -12.31
C VAL A 71 13.90 -2.67 -12.09
N ASP A 72 14.97 -3.09 -11.40
CA ASP A 72 16.13 -2.24 -11.15
C ASP A 72 16.98 -2.03 -12.42
N GLU A 73 17.11 -3.04 -13.29
CA GLU A 73 17.72 -2.93 -14.61
C GLU A 73 16.90 -2.00 -15.51
N PHE A 74 15.57 -2.15 -15.55
CA PHE A 74 14.70 -1.23 -16.29
C PHE A 74 14.77 0.22 -15.77
N LEU A 75 14.85 0.41 -14.45
CA LEU A 75 15.03 1.74 -13.84
C LEU A 75 16.45 2.30 -14.04
N ALA A 76 17.46 1.46 -14.20
CA ALA A 76 18.82 1.86 -14.53
C ALA A 76 18.93 2.25 -16.02
N GLU A 77 18.33 1.49 -16.93
CA GLU A 77 18.24 1.80 -18.36
C GLU A 77 17.52 3.13 -18.59
N ARG A 78 16.36 3.35 -17.97
CA ARG A 78 15.64 4.64 -18.07
C ARG A 78 16.44 5.83 -17.53
N ARG A 79 17.23 5.66 -16.47
CA ARG A 79 18.10 6.72 -15.92
C ARG A 79 19.32 6.98 -16.83
N ALA A 80 19.89 5.94 -17.42
CA ALA A 80 21.00 6.06 -18.35
C ALA A 80 20.59 6.69 -19.69
N GLU A 81 19.32 6.56 -20.08
CA GLU A 81 18.74 7.21 -21.26
C GLU A 81 18.43 8.69 -20.98
N ALA A 82 17.82 9.02 -19.84
CA ALA A 82 17.61 10.42 -19.43
C ALA A 82 18.91 11.24 -19.31
N ALA A 83 20.00 10.60 -18.86
CA ALA A 83 21.31 11.25 -18.80
C ALA A 83 21.98 11.47 -20.17
N ARG A 84 21.53 10.80 -21.23
CA ARG A 84 22.01 11.02 -22.60
C ARG A 84 21.27 12.16 -23.28
N GLU A 85 19.97 12.31 -23.01
CA GLU A 85 19.14 13.39 -23.58
C GLU A 85 19.52 14.78 -23.03
N ASP A 86 19.98 14.89 -21.77
CA ASP A 86 20.46 16.17 -21.20
C ASP A 86 21.83 16.63 -21.75
N GLY A 87 22.53 15.77 -22.51
CA GLY A 87 23.88 16.04 -23.04
C GLY A 87 23.91 16.59 -24.47
N GLU A 88 22.83 16.44 -25.25
CA GLU A 88 22.80 16.83 -26.67
C GLU A 88 22.26 18.26 -26.92
N ASP A 89 21.63 18.90 -25.92
CA ASP A 89 21.13 20.27 -26.05
C ASP A 89 22.20 21.37 -25.79
N SER A 90 23.43 20.99 -25.43
CA SER A 90 24.49 21.95 -25.07
C SER A 90 25.49 22.27 -26.20
N ASP A 91 25.43 21.62 -27.37
CA ASP A 91 26.41 21.82 -28.47
C ASP A 91 25.84 22.43 -29.77
N ALA A 92 24.56 22.83 -29.82
CA ALA A 92 23.98 23.52 -30.98
C ALA A 92 24.16 25.06 -30.95
N GLY A 93 25.22 25.56 -30.31
CA GLY A 93 25.38 26.97 -29.96
C GLY A 93 26.77 27.57 -30.21
N ARG A 94 27.55 27.11 -31.20
CA ARG A 94 28.73 27.84 -31.71
C ARG A 94 29.17 27.38 -33.10
N ASN A 95 28.70 28.08 -34.15
CA ASN A 95 29.51 28.79 -35.16
C ASN A 95 28.63 29.18 -36.36
#